data_AF-A0A378Q9X2-F1
#
_entry.id   AF-A0A378Q9X2-F1
#
_cell.length_a   1.000
_cell.length_b   1.000
_cell.length_c   1.000
_cell.angle_alpha   90.00
_cell.angle_beta   90.00
_cell.angle_gamma   90.00
#
_symmetry.space_group_name_H-M   'P 1'
#
loop_
_entity.id
_entity.type
_entity.pdbx_description
1 polymer ?
#
loop_
_entity_poly.entity_id
_entity_poly.type
_entity_poly.pdbx_seq_one_letter_code
_entity_poly.pdbx_strand_id
1 'polypeptide(L)'
;MILTKYSTDNNSSLRYSFALMALMLLLSQLSHAQVYKTTTSEGQVVYTDNINTAYQYNKNSKNISVLDKLSTQSQVSSTTNQSTTTSNNLNNQVNNAASTAADSRLPDSLGDSLTGRLSTQSISASQQGDYVIKIVSPEAGQTLRRGSQPIEINVALTTSLKTGDRIVYQLNNQTLATIKDTSYTIATTTLDPNPYTITARVENVLGEVIAQDTRTINLISNNVLYQKKRKAIAEAQKKQANQPWYKKIL
;
A
#
# COMPACT_ATOMS: atom_id res chain seq x y z
N MET A 1 -47.27 -2.74 69.37
CA MET A 1 -47.49 -1.42 68.76
C MET A 1 -46.12 -0.85 68.39
N ILE A 2 -45.94 -0.63 67.07
CA ILE A 2 -44.82 0.01 66.36
C ILE A 2 -43.44 -0.69 66.37
N LEU A 3 -43.00 -1.03 65.16
CA LEU A 3 -41.69 -1.53 64.74
C LEU A 3 -40.68 -0.37 64.52
N THR A 4 -39.45 -0.62 64.97
CA THR A 4 -38.12 -0.30 64.41
C THR A 4 -37.93 0.76 63.32
N LYS A 5 -36.87 1.59 63.50
CA LYS A 5 -35.74 1.85 62.56
C LYS A 5 -34.56 2.47 63.37
N TYR A 6 -33.27 2.49 63.03
CA TYR A 6 -32.42 2.32 61.84
C TYR A 6 -31.00 1.88 62.30
N SER A 7 -30.24 1.13 61.50
CA SER A 7 -28.85 1.50 61.14
C SER A 7 -28.28 0.63 60.01
N THR A 8 -27.30 1.20 59.32
CA THR A 8 -26.80 1.01 57.95
C THR A 8 -25.96 -0.26 57.71
N ASP A 9 -26.21 -0.91 56.57
CA ASP A 9 -25.37 -1.92 55.94
C ASP A 9 -24.53 -1.29 54.81
N ASN A 10 -23.23 -1.62 54.72
CA ASN A 10 -22.41 -1.37 53.53
C ASN A 10 -21.25 -2.37 53.47
N ASN A 11 -21.39 -3.44 52.69
CA ASN A 11 -20.27 -4.19 52.14
C ASN A 11 -20.69 -4.98 50.88
N SER A 12 -20.41 -4.47 49.69
CA SER A 12 -20.40 -5.26 48.44
C SER A 12 -19.90 -4.47 47.22
N SER A 13 -18.66 -3.96 47.25
CA SER A 13 -18.04 -3.23 46.14
C SER A 13 -16.93 -4.02 45.42
N LEU A 14 -17.10 -5.33 45.20
CA LEU A 14 -16.05 -6.17 44.61
C LEU A 14 -16.54 -7.17 43.55
N ARG A 15 -17.76 -7.00 43.02
CA ARG A 15 -18.30 -7.92 41.99
C ARG A 15 -18.63 -7.28 40.64
N TYR A 16 -18.61 -5.95 40.54
CA TYR A 16 -18.96 -5.25 39.30
C TYR A 16 -17.78 -4.83 38.42
N SER A 17 -16.52 -4.97 38.88
CA SER A 17 -15.35 -4.53 38.10
C SER A 17 -14.83 -5.53 37.08
N PHE A 18 -15.18 -6.83 37.19
CA PHE A 18 -14.68 -7.85 36.26
C PHE A 18 -15.61 -8.11 35.07
N ALA A 19 -16.91 -7.86 35.21
CA ALA A 19 -17.87 -8.07 34.13
C ALA A 19 -17.77 -7.00 33.02
N LEU A 20 -17.31 -5.78 33.35
CA LEU A 20 -17.19 -4.70 32.37
C LEU A 20 -15.94 -4.81 31.48
N MET A 21 -14.88 -5.49 31.95
CA MET A 21 -13.65 -5.73 31.18
C MET A 21 -13.81 -6.85 30.14
N ALA A 22 -14.67 -7.85 30.40
CA ALA A 22 -14.89 -8.97 29.49
C ALA A 22 -15.72 -8.59 28.24
N LEU A 23 -16.61 -7.60 28.35
CA LEU A 23 -17.46 -7.17 27.23
C LEU A 23 -16.71 -6.27 26.22
N MET A 24 -15.63 -5.60 26.62
CA MET A 24 -14.79 -4.78 25.73
C MET A 24 -13.82 -5.60 24.86
N LEU A 25 -13.58 -6.88 25.18
CA LEU A 25 -12.69 -7.75 24.39
C LEU A 25 -13.40 -8.42 23.20
N LEU A 26 -14.74 -8.39 23.14
CA LEU A 26 -15.54 -9.09 22.13
C LEU A 26 -15.82 -8.28 20.86
N LEU A 27 -15.33 -7.04 20.77
CA LEU A 27 -15.37 -6.21 19.56
C LEU A 27 -13.97 -5.94 18.99
N SER A 28 -12.98 -6.78 19.29
CA SER A 28 -11.77 -6.79 18.45
C SER A 28 -12.19 -7.20 17.05
N GLN A 29 -12.49 -6.21 16.21
CA GLN A 29 -12.72 -6.41 14.79
C GLN A 29 -11.48 -7.15 14.29
N LEU A 30 -11.67 -8.39 13.84
CA LEU A 30 -10.69 -9.09 13.03
C LEU A 30 -10.50 -8.21 11.80
N SER A 31 -9.52 -7.31 11.86
CA SER A 31 -9.10 -6.54 10.70
C SER A 31 -8.51 -7.55 9.74
N HIS A 32 -9.34 -8.03 8.81
CA HIS A 32 -8.89 -8.87 7.71
C HIS A 32 -7.88 -8.05 6.91
N ALA A 33 -6.60 -8.38 7.06
CA ALA A 33 -5.55 -7.75 6.29
C ALA A 33 -5.74 -8.16 4.81
N GLN A 34 -5.71 -7.17 3.92
CA GLN A 34 -5.84 -7.39 2.50
C GLN A 34 -4.67 -8.27 2.01
N VAL A 35 -4.96 -9.41 1.40
CA VAL A 35 -3.93 -10.29 0.85
C VAL A 35 -3.65 -9.94 -0.61
N TYR A 36 -2.41 -9.64 -0.91
CA TYR A 36 -1.89 -9.40 -2.24
C TYR A 36 -1.20 -10.65 -2.77
N LYS A 37 -1.43 -10.95 -4.04
CA LYS A 37 -0.75 -11.99 -4.82
C LYS A 37 0.11 -11.31 -5.87
N THR A 38 1.36 -11.73 -6.01
CA THR A 38 2.27 -11.29 -7.07
C THR A 38 3.14 -12.46 -7.51
N THR A 39 3.83 -12.31 -8.64
CA THR A 39 4.86 -13.26 -9.09
C THR A 39 6.24 -12.60 -9.00
N THR A 40 7.24 -13.29 -8.44
CA THR A 40 8.64 -12.82 -8.44
C THR A 40 9.21 -12.76 -9.85
N SER A 41 10.38 -12.13 -10.03
CA SER A 41 11.12 -12.17 -11.29
C SER A 41 11.47 -13.60 -11.75
N GLU A 42 11.50 -14.57 -10.83
CA GLU A 42 11.79 -15.98 -11.08
C GLU A 42 10.54 -16.81 -11.40
N GLY A 43 9.35 -16.19 -11.41
CA GLY A 43 8.09 -16.90 -11.69
C GLY A 43 7.40 -17.49 -10.46
N GLN A 44 7.93 -17.31 -9.25
CA GLN A 44 7.32 -17.82 -8.02
C GLN A 44 6.13 -16.96 -7.57
N VAL A 45 5.02 -17.59 -7.20
CA VAL A 45 3.88 -16.88 -6.61
C VAL A 45 4.15 -16.55 -5.14
N VAL A 46 3.97 -15.29 -4.77
CA VAL A 46 4.12 -14.79 -3.40
C VAL A 46 2.82 -14.15 -2.94
N TYR A 47 2.47 -14.41 -1.68
CA TYR A 47 1.35 -13.78 -1.00
C TYR A 47 1.88 -12.90 0.15
N THR A 48 1.34 -11.70 0.29
CA THR A 48 1.72 -10.78 1.36
C THR A 48 0.53 -9.91 1.73
N ASP A 49 0.47 -9.49 2.98
CA ASP A 49 -0.51 -8.55 3.53
C ASP A 49 -0.14 -7.07 3.25
N ASN A 50 1.03 -6.81 2.65
CA ASN A 50 1.56 -5.48 2.43
C ASN A 50 1.84 -5.21 0.95
N ILE A 51 1.19 -4.18 0.39
CA ILE A 51 1.34 -3.78 -1.01
C ILE A 51 2.78 -3.35 -1.35
N ASN A 52 3.49 -2.71 -0.42
CA ASN A 52 4.87 -2.31 -0.61
C ASN A 52 5.74 -3.57 -0.77
N THR A 53 5.54 -4.55 0.10
CA THR A 53 6.22 -5.85 -0.01
C THR A 53 5.91 -6.55 -1.33
N ALA A 54 4.65 -6.55 -1.79
CA ALA A 54 4.29 -7.10 -3.09
C ALA A 54 5.03 -6.39 -4.24
N TYR A 55 5.13 -5.06 -4.19
CA TYR A 55 5.88 -4.26 -5.16
C TYR A 55 7.39 -4.47 -5.10
N GLN A 56 7.93 -4.87 -3.95
CA GLN A 56 9.34 -5.24 -3.83
C GLN A 56 9.66 -6.51 -4.61
N TYR A 57 8.74 -7.49 -4.61
CA TYR A 57 8.86 -8.71 -5.41
C TYR A 57 8.60 -8.50 -6.90
N ASN A 58 7.68 -7.60 -7.27
CA ASN A 58 7.40 -7.27 -8.67
C ASN A 58 7.17 -5.77 -8.88
N LYS A 59 8.05 -5.15 -9.69
CA LYS A 59 8.00 -3.71 -10.00
C LYS A 59 6.89 -3.34 -10.99
N ASN A 60 6.20 -4.30 -11.58
CA ASN A 60 5.02 -4.07 -12.41
C ASN A 60 3.76 -4.23 -11.55
N SER A 61 3.17 -3.10 -11.16
CA SER A 61 1.96 -3.05 -10.32
C SER A 61 0.76 -3.77 -10.94
N LYS A 62 0.73 -3.99 -12.26
CA LYS A 62 -0.34 -4.77 -12.94
C LYS A 62 -0.26 -6.27 -12.66
N ASN A 63 0.89 -6.77 -12.22
CA ASN A 63 1.04 -8.17 -11.80
C ASN A 63 0.59 -8.40 -10.35
N ILE A 64 0.33 -7.33 -9.61
CA ILE A 64 -0.14 -7.40 -8.22
C ILE A 64 -1.66 -7.44 -8.22
N SER A 65 -2.21 -8.56 -7.74
CA SER A 65 -3.65 -8.77 -7.61
C SER A 65 -4.06 -8.86 -6.15
N VAL A 66 -5.29 -8.47 -5.85
CA VAL A 66 -5.88 -8.61 -4.52
C VAL A 66 -6.67 -9.90 -4.46
N LEU A 67 -6.39 -10.73 -3.46
CA LEU A 67 -7.08 -11.99 -3.24
C LEU A 67 -8.37 -11.75 -2.44
N ASP A 68 -9.39 -11.20 -3.09
CA ASP A 68 -10.75 -11.09 -2.52
C ASP A 68 -11.86 -11.21 -3.57
N LYS A 69 -11.59 -11.97 -4.64
CA LYS A 69 -12.43 -12.16 -5.83
C LYS A 69 -12.82 -10.85 -6.52
N LEU A 70 -11.86 -10.28 -7.24
CA LEU A 70 -12.15 -9.43 -8.40
C LEU A 70 -12.65 -10.35 -9.53
N SER A 71 -13.96 -10.44 -9.72
CA SER A 71 -14.54 -11.14 -10.88
C SER A 71 -14.39 -10.26 -12.12
N THR A 72 -13.21 -10.30 -12.74
CA THR A 72 -13.06 -9.93 -14.16
C THR A 72 -12.22 -11.01 -14.83
N GLN A 73 -12.90 -12.06 -15.28
CA GLN A 73 -12.41 -12.94 -16.33
C GLN A 73 -12.24 -12.10 -17.60
N SER A 74 -11.12 -11.40 -17.73
CA SER A 74 -10.59 -11.08 -19.04
C SER A 74 -9.84 -12.32 -19.51
N GLN A 75 -10.56 -13.21 -20.20
CA GLN A 75 -9.93 -14.20 -21.06
C GLN A 75 -9.06 -13.46 -22.07
N VAL A 76 -7.75 -13.42 -21.82
CA VAL A 76 -6.78 -13.35 -22.91
C VAL A 76 -6.31 -14.78 -23.11
N SER A 77 -7.00 -15.46 -24.02
CA SER A 77 -6.56 -16.72 -24.60
C SER A 77 -5.22 -16.48 -25.28
N SER A 78 -4.12 -16.85 -24.62
CA SER A 78 -2.86 -17.09 -25.33
C SER A 78 -2.92 -18.49 -25.91
N THR A 79 -3.35 -18.55 -27.17
CA THR A 79 -3.14 -19.69 -28.08
C THR A 79 -1.66 -20.07 -28.07
N THR A 80 -1.35 -21.27 -27.61
CA THR A 80 -0.14 -21.97 -28.06
C THR A 80 -0.58 -23.26 -28.72
N ASN A 81 -0.38 -23.31 -30.03
CA ASN A 81 -0.59 -24.48 -30.86
C ASN A 81 0.28 -25.63 -30.36
N GLN A 82 -0.32 -26.74 -29.98
CA GLN A 82 0.32 -28.03 -30.18
C GLN A 82 -0.74 -29.10 -30.42
N SER A 83 -0.89 -29.46 -31.69
CA SER A 83 -1.59 -30.66 -32.13
C SER A 83 -0.99 -31.89 -31.47
N THR A 84 -1.83 -32.72 -30.88
CA THR A 84 -1.80 -34.17 -31.11
C THR A 84 -3.21 -34.74 -31.02
N THR A 85 -3.57 -35.36 -32.14
CA THR A 85 -4.80 -36.02 -32.54
C THR A 85 -5.23 -37.13 -31.58
N THR A 86 -6.52 -37.24 -31.25
CA THR A 86 -7.37 -38.41 -31.56
C THR A 86 -8.83 -38.16 -31.14
N SER A 87 -9.70 -38.49 -32.09
CA SER A 87 -11.13 -38.31 -32.21
C SER A 87 -11.98 -38.92 -31.09
N ASN A 88 -13.08 -38.27 -30.70
CA ASN A 88 -14.41 -38.63 -31.18
C ASN A 88 -15.49 -37.67 -30.65
N ASN A 89 -16.24 -37.12 -31.60
CA ASN A 89 -17.54 -36.51 -31.41
C ASN A 89 -18.50 -37.52 -30.78
N LEU A 90 -19.42 -37.07 -29.91
CA LEU A 90 -20.84 -37.44 -29.93
C LEU A 90 -21.62 -36.50 -28.99
N ASN A 91 -22.29 -35.54 -29.62
CA ASN A 91 -23.38 -34.79 -29.05
C ASN A 91 -24.65 -35.65 -29.26
N ASN A 92 -25.45 -35.91 -28.24
CA ASN A 92 -26.92 -35.91 -28.34
C ASN A 92 -27.62 -36.15 -26.99
N GLN A 93 -28.54 -35.23 -26.69
CA GLN A 93 -29.65 -35.43 -25.77
C GLN A 93 -30.54 -36.59 -26.25
N VAL A 94 -31.19 -37.30 -25.32
CA VAL A 94 -32.65 -37.56 -25.26
C VAL A 94 -32.99 -38.36 -23.98
N ASN A 95 -34.09 -37.97 -23.35
CA ASN A 95 -34.71 -38.52 -22.15
C ASN A 95 -35.19 -39.98 -22.31
N ASN A 96 -35.14 -40.80 -21.25
CA ASN A 96 -36.31 -41.59 -20.84
C ASN A 96 -36.19 -42.16 -19.41
N ALA A 97 -37.36 -42.28 -18.78
CA ALA A 97 -37.61 -42.45 -17.36
C ALA A 97 -37.44 -43.88 -16.79
N ALA A 98 -37.25 -43.95 -15.46
CA ALA A 98 -37.79 -44.89 -14.45
C ALA A 98 -37.68 -46.42 -14.68
N SER A 99 -37.45 -47.31 -13.71
CA SER A 99 -37.26 -47.34 -12.25
C SER A 99 -37.10 -48.84 -11.89
N THR A 100 -36.26 -49.23 -10.92
CA THR A 100 -36.65 -50.16 -9.82
C THR A 100 -35.54 -50.36 -8.78
N ALA A 101 -35.91 -50.14 -7.50
CA ALA A 101 -35.42 -50.74 -6.24
C ALA A 101 -33.90 -50.67 -5.89
N ALA A 102 -33.44 -50.36 -4.68
CA ALA A 102 -34.01 -50.50 -3.33
C ALA A 102 -33.37 -49.51 -2.32
N ASP A 103 -34.10 -49.30 -1.23
CA ASP A 103 -33.90 -48.37 -0.11
C ASP A 103 -32.76 -48.74 0.87
N SER A 104 -32.01 -47.73 1.33
CA SER A 104 -31.31 -47.71 2.63
C SER A 104 -30.97 -46.24 2.99
N ARG A 105 -31.97 -45.53 3.51
CA ARG A 105 -31.85 -44.20 4.12
C ARG A 105 -30.81 -44.15 5.24
N LEU A 106 -29.81 -43.27 5.08
CA LEU A 106 -29.06 -42.64 6.17
C LEU A 106 -29.40 -41.14 6.18
N PRO A 107 -29.55 -40.48 7.34
CA PRO A 107 -30.06 -39.12 7.42
C PRO A 107 -29.03 -38.11 6.89
N ASP A 108 -29.45 -37.38 5.86
CA ASP A 108 -28.77 -36.23 5.28
C ASP A 108 -28.92 -35.02 6.20
N SER A 109 -28.22 -35.03 7.33
CA SER A 109 -28.13 -33.86 8.20
C SER A 109 -26.96 -34.06 9.15
N LEU A 110 -25.80 -33.49 8.78
CA LEU A 110 -24.71 -33.01 9.65
C LEU A 110 -23.48 -32.76 8.77
N GLY A 111 -23.53 -31.70 7.96
CA GLY A 111 -22.42 -31.36 7.07
C GLY A 111 -22.43 -29.93 6.50
N ASP A 112 -23.21 -29.01 7.08
CA ASP A 112 -23.16 -27.60 6.70
C ASP A 112 -23.22 -26.69 7.94
N SER A 113 -22.17 -26.76 8.76
CA SER A 113 -21.99 -25.82 9.89
C SER A 113 -20.53 -25.43 10.12
N LEU A 114 -19.72 -25.38 9.05
CA LEU A 114 -18.40 -24.73 9.06
C LEU A 114 -18.18 -23.78 7.87
N THR A 115 -19.20 -23.50 7.07
CA THR A 115 -19.24 -22.33 6.17
C THR A 115 -19.50 -21.06 6.99
N GLY A 116 -18.62 -20.81 7.96
CA GLY A 116 -18.51 -19.53 8.63
C GLY A 116 -18.38 -18.46 7.54
N ARG A 117 -19.38 -17.60 7.49
CA ARG A 117 -19.53 -16.48 6.55
C ARG A 117 -18.26 -15.63 6.47
N LEU A 118 -17.27 -16.03 5.67
CA LEU A 118 -16.42 -15.08 4.98
C LEU A 118 -17.31 -14.47 3.90
N SER A 119 -17.96 -13.37 4.26
CA SER A 119 -18.63 -12.51 3.29
C SER A 119 -17.52 -11.86 2.46
N THR A 120 -17.07 -12.54 1.41
CA THR A 120 -16.11 -11.97 0.45
C THR A 120 -16.86 -10.91 -0.34
N GLN A 121 -16.72 -9.65 0.08
CA GLN A 121 -17.28 -8.54 -0.67
C GLN A 121 -16.54 -8.45 -2.01
N SER A 122 -17.23 -8.70 -3.11
CA SER A 122 -16.66 -8.56 -4.46
C SER A 122 -16.15 -7.14 -4.64
N ILE A 123 -14.84 -6.98 -4.84
CA ILE A 123 -14.23 -5.67 -5.04
C ILE A 123 -14.59 -5.17 -6.43
N SER A 124 -15.22 -4.00 -6.52
CA SER A 124 -15.43 -3.30 -7.79
C SER A 124 -14.25 -2.36 -8.05
N ALA A 125 -13.73 -2.35 -9.28
CA ALA A 125 -12.65 -1.45 -9.65
C ALA A 125 -13.13 0.00 -9.63
N SER A 126 -12.33 0.89 -9.01
CA SER A 126 -12.58 2.33 -9.07
C SER A 126 -12.35 2.89 -10.46
N GLN A 127 -13.03 4.00 -10.74
CA GLN A 127 -13.05 4.67 -12.03
C GLN A 127 -12.50 6.10 -11.94
N GLN A 128 -12.24 6.69 -13.10
CA GLN A 128 -11.85 8.10 -13.18
C GLN A 128 -12.96 8.98 -12.57
N GLY A 129 -12.58 9.90 -11.68
CA GLY A 129 -13.50 10.76 -10.94
C GLY A 129 -13.82 10.29 -9.52
N ASP A 130 -13.54 9.03 -9.18
CA ASP A 130 -13.67 8.53 -7.79
C ASP A 130 -12.69 9.22 -6.82
N TYR A 131 -11.56 9.67 -7.37
CA TYR A 131 -10.51 10.35 -6.63
C TYR A 131 -10.06 11.62 -7.34
N VAL A 132 -9.74 12.64 -6.55
CA VAL A 132 -8.81 13.70 -6.95
C VAL A 132 -7.60 13.59 -6.04
N ILE A 133 -6.42 13.50 -6.65
CA ILE A 133 -5.14 13.52 -5.95
C ILE A 133 -4.47 14.87 -6.19
N LYS A 134 -3.84 15.43 -5.15
CA LYS A 134 -3.05 16.65 -5.26
C LYS A 134 -1.79 16.52 -4.43
N ILE A 135 -0.63 16.69 -5.04
CA ILE A 135 0.63 16.82 -4.34
C ILE A 135 0.55 18.12 -3.53
N VAL A 136 0.74 18.06 -2.22
CA VAL A 136 0.74 19.24 -1.33
C VAL A 136 2.16 19.69 -1.01
N SER A 137 3.08 18.75 -0.85
CA SER A 137 4.51 18.95 -0.71
C SER A 137 5.25 18.03 -1.68
N PRO A 138 6.35 18.45 -2.29
CA PRO A 138 6.93 19.80 -2.24
C PRO A 138 6.06 20.85 -2.96
N GLU A 139 6.31 22.13 -2.69
CA GLU A 139 5.70 23.22 -3.44
C GLU A 139 6.12 23.17 -4.91
N ALA A 140 5.25 23.63 -5.82
CA ALA A 140 5.57 23.67 -7.24
C ALA A 140 6.77 24.59 -7.50
N GLY A 141 7.81 24.06 -8.15
CA GLY A 141 9.06 24.78 -8.44
C GLY A 141 10.01 24.89 -7.25
N GLN A 142 9.71 24.25 -6.10
CA GLN A 142 10.54 24.34 -4.90
C GLN A 142 11.99 23.92 -5.20
N THR A 143 12.93 24.70 -4.66
CA THR A 143 14.35 24.38 -4.73
C THR A 143 14.81 23.68 -3.46
N LEU A 144 15.39 22.48 -3.61
CA LEU A 144 15.89 21.65 -2.53
C LEU A 144 17.40 21.45 -2.63
N ARG A 145 18.05 21.25 -1.48
CA ARG A 145 19.49 21.01 -1.42
C ARG A 145 19.81 19.53 -1.21
N ARG A 146 20.56 18.97 -2.17
CA ARG A 146 21.07 17.61 -2.15
C ARG A 146 21.74 17.26 -0.82
N GLY A 147 21.41 16.09 -0.27
CA GLY A 147 22.03 15.53 0.95
C GLY A 147 21.73 16.29 2.25
N SER A 148 21.07 17.45 2.18
CA SER A 148 20.63 18.20 3.37
C SER A 148 19.13 18.13 3.57
N GLN A 149 18.38 18.06 2.47
CA GLN A 149 16.93 17.99 2.47
C GLN A 149 16.50 16.76 1.66
N PRO A 150 15.70 15.85 2.23
CA PRO A 150 14.99 14.86 1.43
C PRO A 150 13.91 15.53 0.58
N ILE A 151 13.41 14.82 -0.43
CA ILE A 151 12.18 15.22 -1.12
C ILE A 151 11.03 14.52 -0.38
N GLU A 152 10.29 15.28 0.41
CA GLU A 152 9.08 14.80 1.10
C GLU A 152 7.86 15.03 0.23
N ILE A 153 7.38 13.95 -0.38
CA ILE A 153 6.17 13.96 -1.18
C ILE A 153 5.00 13.68 -0.25
N ASN A 154 4.11 14.64 -0.10
CA ASN A 154 2.84 14.47 0.59
C ASN A 154 1.72 14.73 -0.40
N VAL A 155 0.69 13.89 -0.40
CA VAL A 155 -0.48 14.03 -1.27
C VAL A 155 -1.75 14.16 -0.44
N ALA A 156 -2.70 14.95 -0.95
CA ALA A 156 -4.06 15.00 -0.46
C ALA A 156 -4.96 14.23 -1.44
N LEU A 157 -5.88 13.46 -0.88
CA LEU A 157 -6.94 12.77 -1.62
C LEU A 157 -8.30 13.34 -1.18
N THR A 158 -9.24 13.45 -2.11
CA THR A 158 -10.63 13.82 -1.79
C THR A 158 -11.35 12.77 -0.94
N THR A 159 -10.98 11.50 -1.11
CA THR A 159 -11.58 10.33 -0.45
C THR A 159 -10.47 9.33 -0.12
N SER A 160 -10.67 8.54 0.94
CA SER A 160 -9.75 7.45 1.26
C SER A 160 -9.75 6.39 0.16
N LEU A 161 -8.59 5.82 -0.16
CA LEU A 161 -8.48 4.75 -1.14
C LEU A 161 -9.38 3.56 -0.77
N LYS A 162 -10.19 3.12 -1.73
CA LYS A 162 -10.94 1.86 -1.66
C LYS A 162 -9.98 0.67 -1.60
N THR A 163 -10.50 -0.45 -1.14
CA THR A 163 -9.74 -1.71 -1.02
C THR A 163 -9.11 -2.11 -2.34
N GLY A 164 -7.78 -2.19 -2.38
CA GLY A 164 -6.98 -2.62 -3.53
C GLY A 164 -6.48 -1.53 -4.46
N ASP A 165 -7.04 -0.33 -4.34
CA ASP A 165 -6.49 0.85 -4.99
C ASP A 165 -5.21 1.29 -4.28
N ARG A 166 -4.34 1.97 -5.02
CA ARG A 166 -2.96 2.25 -4.61
C ARG A 166 -2.45 3.55 -5.18
N ILE A 167 -1.53 4.20 -4.48
CA ILE A 167 -0.80 5.36 -4.99
C ILE A 167 0.55 4.88 -5.53
N VAL A 168 0.88 5.35 -6.73
CA VAL A 168 2.18 5.14 -7.36
C VAL A 168 2.93 6.46 -7.39
N TYR A 169 4.07 6.48 -6.71
CA TYR A 169 5.00 7.61 -6.67
C TYR A 169 6.08 7.42 -7.72
N GLN A 170 6.30 8.45 -8.53
CA GLN A 170 7.30 8.46 -9.57
C GLN A 170 8.18 9.70 -9.53
N LEU A 171 9.42 9.54 -9.99
CA LEU A 171 10.37 10.62 -10.23
C LEU A 171 10.91 10.48 -11.66
N ASN A 172 10.75 11.52 -12.49
CA ASN A 172 11.08 11.49 -13.91
C ASN A 172 10.51 10.24 -14.64
N ASN A 173 9.22 9.96 -14.40
CA ASN A 173 8.47 8.81 -14.94
C ASN A 173 8.93 7.43 -14.44
N GLN A 174 9.99 7.35 -13.63
CA GLN A 174 10.41 6.11 -12.99
C GLN A 174 9.60 5.89 -11.70
N THR A 175 8.94 4.74 -11.61
CA THR A 175 8.24 4.36 -10.37
C THR A 175 9.22 4.08 -9.25
N LEU A 176 9.01 4.75 -8.12
CA LEU A 176 9.79 4.57 -6.90
C LEU A 176 9.08 3.66 -5.90
N ALA A 177 7.76 3.81 -5.78
CA ALA A 177 6.96 3.07 -4.82
C ALA A 177 5.51 2.90 -5.30
N THR A 178 4.90 1.79 -4.90
CA THR A 178 3.45 1.54 -5.01
C THR A 178 2.94 1.20 -3.60
N ILE A 179 2.23 2.14 -2.97
CA ILE A 179 1.84 2.08 -1.56
C ILE A 179 0.45 2.67 -1.34
N LYS A 180 -0.13 2.46 -0.16
CA LYS A 180 -1.39 3.12 0.24
C LYS A 180 -1.16 4.46 0.94
N ASP A 181 0.05 4.68 1.46
CA ASP A 181 0.35 5.88 2.23
C ASP A 181 0.35 7.13 1.36
N THR A 182 -0.20 8.21 1.89
CA THR A 182 -0.26 9.52 1.24
C THR A 182 1.04 10.31 1.37
N SER A 183 2.11 9.66 1.82
CA SER A 183 3.43 10.26 1.95
C SER A 183 4.52 9.32 1.47
N TYR A 184 5.54 9.86 0.81
CA TYR A 184 6.74 9.12 0.42
C TYR A 184 7.97 10.04 0.48
N THR A 185 9.08 9.50 0.96
CA THR A 185 10.32 10.28 1.14
C THR A 185 11.40 9.74 0.22
N ILE A 186 12.05 10.64 -0.52
CA ILE A 186 13.18 10.31 -1.40
C ILE A 186 14.46 10.91 -0.80
N ALA A 187 15.45 10.05 -0.57
CA ALA A 187 16.78 10.50 -0.19
C ALA A 187 17.46 11.19 -1.38
N THR A 188 18.01 12.39 -1.17
CA THR A 188 18.67 13.18 -2.23
C THR A 188 20.16 12.89 -2.35
N THR A 189 20.73 12.00 -1.53
CA THR A 189 22.17 11.68 -1.51
C THR A 189 22.66 10.94 -2.75
N THR A 190 21.77 10.30 -3.51
CA THR A 190 22.07 9.56 -4.75
C THR A 190 21.58 10.28 -6.01
N LEU A 191 20.84 11.39 -5.88
CA LEU A 191 20.26 12.13 -6.99
C LEU A 191 21.17 13.25 -7.46
N ASP A 192 21.36 13.44 -8.77
CA ASP A 192 22.17 14.54 -9.28
C ASP A 192 21.44 15.89 -9.21
N PRO A 193 22.16 17.02 -9.07
CA PRO A 193 21.54 18.34 -9.14
C PRO A 193 20.91 18.57 -10.53
N ASN A 194 19.58 18.57 -10.59
CA ASN A 194 18.81 18.75 -11.83
C ASN A 194 17.35 19.14 -11.47
N PRO A 195 16.55 19.67 -12.41
CA PRO A 195 15.11 19.64 -12.26
C PRO A 195 14.59 18.21 -12.26
N TYR A 196 13.60 17.96 -11.40
CA TYR A 196 12.91 16.67 -11.33
C TYR A 196 11.40 16.88 -11.44
N THR A 197 10.75 15.92 -12.09
CA THR A 197 9.29 15.84 -12.19
C THR A 197 8.81 14.74 -11.26
N ILE A 198 8.01 15.11 -10.27
CA ILE A 198 7.33 14.21 -9.34
C ILE A 198 5.94 13.94 -9.90
N THR A 199 5.56 12.68 -9.98
CA THR A 199 4.20 12.27 -10.34
C THR A 199 3.64 11.37 -9.24
N ALA A 200 2.46 11.72 -8.75
CA ALA A 200 1.68 10.85 -7.87
C ALA A 200 0.39 10.48 -8.61
N ARG A 201 0.15 9.18 -8.78
CA ARG A 201 -1.05 8.69 -9.47
C ARG A 201 -1.77 7.65 -8.64
N VAL A 202 -3.09 7.60 -8.77
CA VAL A 202 -3.92 6.54 -8.19
C VAL A 202 -4.12 5.48 -9.26
N GLU A 203 -3.74 4.26 -8.93
CA GLU A 203 -4.07 3.05 -9.69
C GLU A 203 -5.19 2.28 -9.02
N ASN A 204 -6.16 1.82 -9.81
CA ASN A 204 -7.22 0.96 -9.29
C ASN A 204 -6.70 -0.48 -9.04
N VAL A 205 -7.57 -1.35 -8.53
CA VAL A 205 -7.26 -2.77 -8.30
C VAL A 205 -6.69 -3.50 -9.53
N LEU A 206 -7.07 -3.09 -10.75
CA LEU A 206 -6.60 -3.64 -12.03
C LEU A 206 -5.24 -3.06 -12.48
N GLY A 207 -4.73 -2.03 -11.79
CA GLY A 207 -3.52 -1.32 -12.18
C GLY A 207 -3.74 -0.26 -13.26
N GLU A 208 -4.98 0.19 -13.44
CA GLU A 208 -5.32 1.29 -14.34
C GLU A 208 -5.18 2.63 -13.61
N VAL A 209 -4.63 3.63 -14.29
CA VAL A 209 -4.47 4.98 -13.72
C VAL A 209 -5.79 5.73 -13.83
N ILE A 210 -6.33 6.16 -12.69
CA ILE A 210 -7.66 6.81 -12.60
C ILE A 210 -7.62 8.25 -12.07
N ALA A 211 -6.49 8.66 -11.46
CA ALA A 211 -6.22 10.03 -11.08
C ALA A 211 -4.70 10.28 -11.05
N GLN A 212 -4.27 11.51 -11.32
CA GLN A 212 -2.85 11.88 -11.31
C GLN A 212 -2.67 13.36 -10.98
N ASP A 213 -1.58 13.67 -10.27
CA ASP A 213 -1.02 15.00 -10.17
C ASP A 213 0.50 14.97 -10.43
N THR A 214 1.03 16.07 -10.95
CA THR A 214 2.43 16.20 -11.35
C THR A 214 2.98 17.55 -10.91
N ARG A 215 4.21 17.55 -10.38
CA ARG A 215 4.92 18.76 -9.97
C ARG A 215 6.39 18.71 -10.35
N THR A 216 6.95 19.89 -10.65
CA THR A 216 8.39 20.05 -10.87
C THR A 216 9.05 20.62 -9.63
N ILE A 217 10.28 20.20 -9.38
CA ILE A 217 11.17 20.75 -8.35
C ILE A 217 12.57 20.93 -8.93
N ASN A 218 13.40 21.72 -8.25
CA ASN A 218 14.80 21.91 -8.60
C ASN A 218 15.69 21.35 -7.49
N LEU A 219 16.57 20.40 -7.80
CA LEU A 219 17.58 19.93 -6.86
C LEU A 219 18.92 20.60 -7.15
N ILE A 220 19.50 21.26 -6.15
CA ILE A 220 20.80 21.92 -6.26
C ILE A 220 21.85 21.25 -5.37
N SER A 221 23.12 21.41 -5.74
CA SER A 221 24.24 20.88 -4.96
C SER A 221 24.36 21.55 -3.59
N ASN A 222 24.91 20.79 -2.64
CA ASN A 222 25.30 21.35 -1.34
C ASN A 222 26.69 21.98 -1.44
N ASN A 223 26.75 23.29 -1.66
CA ASN A 223 28.01 24.03 -1.79
C ASN A 223 28.58 24.57 -0.46
N VAL A 224 27.94 24.26 0.69
CA VAL A 224 28.33 24.83 2.00
C VAL A 224 29.78 24.48 2.36
N LEU A 225 30.23 23.25 2.07
CA LEU A 225 31.61 22.84 2.33
C LEU A 225 32.62 23.62 1.49
N TYR A 226 32.33 23.81 0.20
CA TYR A 226 33.18 24.61 -0.70
C TYR A 226 33.28 26.06 -0.22
N GLN A 227 32.18 26.65 0.24
CA GLN A 227 32.17 28.01 0.78
C GLN A 227 32.99 28.11 2.07
N LYS A 228 32.89 27.13 2.99
CA LYS A 228 33.70 27.09 4.22
C LYS A 228 35.20 27.01 3.90
N LYS A 229 35.60 26.11 2.99
CA LYS A 229 37.01 25.98 2.56
C LYS A 229 37.54 27.29 1.98
N ARG A 230 36.79 27.93 1.07
CA ARG A 230 37.19 29.22 0.47
C ARG A 230 37.37 30.33 1.50
N LYS A 231 36.46 30.44 2.48
CA LYS A 231 36.57 31.43 3.55
C LYS A 231 37.80 31.21 4.43
N ALA A 232 38.06 29.96 4.83
CA ALA A 232 39.23 29.62 5.64
C ALA A 232 40.55 29.97 4.92
N ILE A 233 40.63 29.67 3.62
CA ILE A 233 41.81 30.02 2.79
C ILE A 233 41.96 31.55 2.71
N ALA A 234 40.88 32.28 2.44
CA ALA A 234 40.92 33.74 2.37
C ALA A 234 41.33 34.39 3.71
N GLU A 235 40.86 33.85 4.84
CA GLU A 235 41.28 34.32 6.17
C GLU A 235 42.74 34.01 6.48
N ALA A 236 43.22 32.82 6.12
CA ALA A 236 44.62 32.47 6.25
C ALA A 236 45.52 33.40 5.41
N GLN A 237 45.13 33.67 4.16
CA GLN A 237 45.82 34.61 3.28
C GLN A 237 45.82 36.04 3.83
N LYS A 238 44.66 36.52 4.34
CA LYS A 238 44.58 37.84 5.00
C LYS A 238 45.48 37.90 6.25
N LYS A 239 45.49 36.87 7.08
CA LYS A 239 46.36 36.78 8.26
C LYS A 239 47.83 36.80 7.87
N GLN A 240 48.21 36.10 6.80
CA GLN A 240 49.57 36.09 6.26
C GLN A 240 49.96 37.47 5.67
N ALA A 241 49.05 38.09 4.91
CA ALA A 241 49.26 39.42 4.34
C ALA A 241 49.41 40.50 5.42
N ASN A 242 48.65 40.41 6.52
CA ASN A 242 48.73 41.32 7.65
C ASN A 242 49.83 40.96 8.67
N GLN A 243 50.67 39.94 8.42
CA GLN A 243 51.82 39.70 9.29
C GLN A 243 52.83 40.86 9.17
N PRO A 244 53.48 41.26 10.28
CA PRO A 244 54.62 42.17 10.26
C PRO A 244 55.72 41.67 9.32
N TRP A 245 56.44 42.60 8.67
CA TRP A 245 57.44 42.31 7.64
C TRP A 245 58.52 41.29 8.06
N TYR A 246 58.95 41.32 9.32
CA TYR A 246 59.97 40.40 9.85
C TYR A 246 59.53 38.93 9.95
N LYS A 247 58.21 38.63 9.91
CA LYS A 247 57.69 37.26 9.86
C LYS A 247 57.51 36.71 8.44
N LYS A 248 57.84 37.51 7.42
CA LYS A 248 57.67 37.15 6.00
C LYS A 248 58.98 36.72 5.30
N ILE A 249 60.12 36.84 5.97
CA ILE A 249 61.48 36.68 5.38
C ILE A 249 62.21 35.43 5.92
N LEU A 250 61.53 34.58 6.71
CA LEU A 250 61.98 33.25 7.13
C LEU A 250 61.17 32.19 6.37
#